data_AF-A0A5D2IQY1-F1
#
_entry.id   AF-A0A5D2IQY1-F1
#
_cell.length_a   1.000
_cell.length_b   1.000
_cell.length_c   1.000
_cell.angle_alpha   90.00
_cell.angle_beta   90.00
_cell.angle_gamma   90.00
#
_symmetry.space_group_name_H-M   'P 1'
#
loop_
_entity.id
_entity.type
_entity.pdbx_description
1 polymer ?
#
loop_
_entity_poly.entity_id
_entity_poly.type
_entity_poly.pdbx_seq_one_letter_code
_entity_poly.pdbx_strand_id
1 'polypeptide(L)'
;MRVKSFWKYYSGQEIAPVLTIFIGGNHEASNYLWELYYGGWAAPNIYLLGFAGVVKFGNIRIGGLSGIYNAPNYCLGYHVREYDVHKLMHLEEPIDIFLSHDWPLGITGNLQQLIQQGTLGSKPAAQLLEKLKPSYWFSAHLHCKFTALVEHEEGGRVTKFLALDKCLPGRKFLQIVDIESDPGPYEVQYDEEWLAITRKLNCVFPLTF
;
A
#
# COMPACT_ATOMS: atom_id res chain seq x y z
N MET A 1 10.10 3.14 -19.91
CA MET A 1 10.80 2.41 -18.81
C MET A 1 10.64 0.92 -19.04
N ARG A 2 11.73 0.13 -19.05
CA ARG A 2 11.68 -1.34 -19.19
C ARG A 2 11.86 -1.98 -17.82
N VAL A 3 10.80 -2.55 -17.26
CA VAL A 3 10.86 -3.30 -15.99
C VAL A 3 11.58 -4.62 -16.23
N LYS A 4 12.66 -4.89 -15.48
CA LYS A 4 13.41 -6.16 -15.52
C LYS A 4 12.95 -7.06 -14.37
N SER A 5 13.38 -8.32 -14.39
CA SER A 5 13.12 -9.26 -13.29
C SER A 5 13.85 -8.85 -12.02
N PHE A 6 13.19 -8.95 -10.86
CA PHE A 6 13.70 -8.50 -9.56
C PHE A 6 15.12 -9.01 -9.23
N TRP A 7 15.42 -10.27 -9.53
CA TRP A 7 16.73 -10.89 -9.23
C TRP A 7 17.93 -10.14 -9.84
N LYS A 8 17.73 -9.42 -10.96
CA LYS A 8 18.80 -8.60 -11.57
C LYS A 8 19.12 -7.37 -10.75
N TYR A 9 18.12 -6.76 -10.12
CA TYR A 9 18.31 -5.64 -9.20
C TYR A 9 18.93 -6.15 -7.89
N TYR A 10 18.42 -7.26 -7.36
CA TYR A 10 18.93 -7.86 -6.13
C TYR A 10 20.41 -8.27 -6.22
N SER A 11 20.82 -8.85 -7.35
CA SER A 11 22.22 -9.23 -7.60
C SER A 11 23.13 -8.06 -8.00
N GLY A 12 22.61 -6.84 -8.11
CA GLY A 12 23.38 -5.65 -8.52
C GLY A 12 23.73 -5.59 -10.01
N GLN A 13 23.19 -6.48 -10.85
CA GLN A 13 23.36 -6.40 -12.31
C GLN A 13 22.65 -5.18 -12.92
N GLU A 14 21.65 -4.65 -12.22
CA GLU A 14 20.83 -3.54 -12.65
C GLU A 14 20.50 -2.63 -11.47
N ILE A 15 20.36 -1.33 -11.73
CA ILE A 15 19.90 -0.34 -10.75
C ILE A 15 18.57 0.22 -11.25
N ALA A 16 17.58 0.36 -10.36
CA ALA A 16 16.32 0.99 -10.73
C ALA A 16 16.59 2.48 -11.07
N PRO A 17 16.16 2.96 -12.26
CA PRO A 17 16.52 4.31 -12.73
C PRO A 17 15.78 5.42 -11.98
N VAL A 18 14.73 5.05 -11.24
CA VAL A 18 13.93 5.94 -10.40
C VAL A 18 13.66 5.22 -9.08
N LEU A 19 13.55 5.99 -8.00
CA LEU A 19 13.12 5.46 -6.71
C LEU A 19 11.77 4.74 -6.89
N THR A 20 11.72 3.50 -6.44
CA THR A 20 10.55 2.63 -6.53
C THR A 20 10.17 2.22 -5.12
N ILE A 21 9.11 2.83 -4.59
CA ILE A 21 8.50 2.43 -3.31
C ILE A 21 7.38 1.44 -3.64
N PHE A 22 7.34 0.30 -2.95
CA PHE A 22 6.32 -0.73 -3.20
C PHE A 22 5.81 -1.41 -1.93
N ILE A 23 4.67 -2.08 -2.08
CA ILE A 23 4.07 -3.01 -1.12
C ILE A 23 4.00 -4.41 -1.73
N GLY A 24 3.94 -5.44 -0.90
CA GLY A 24 3.78 -6.82 -1.36
C GLY A 24 2.34 -7.14 -1.75
N GLY A 25 2.17 -7.97 -2.78
CA GLY A 25 0.90 -8.56 -3.18
C GLY A 25 0.77 -10.04 -2.79
N ASN A 26 0.18 -10.84 -3.69
CA ASN A 26 -0.01 -12.29 -3.49
C ASN A 26 1.02 -13.18 -4.24
N HIS A 27 1.95 -12.58 -4.99
CA HIS A 27 2.98 -13.30 -5.74
C HIS A 27 4.38 -12.77 -5.36
N GLU A 28 4.82 -13.10 -4.14
CA GLU A 28 6.02 -12.54 -3.56
C GLU A 28 7.02 -13.61 -3.12
N ALA A 29 8.31 -13.27 -3.10
CA ALA A 29 9.33 -14.00 -2.36
C ALA A 29 9.14 -13.74 -0.85
N SER A 30 8.10 -14.34 -0.28
CA SER A 30 7.57 -13.98 1.04
C SER A 30 8.59 -14.18 2.18
N ASN A 31 9.50 -15.14 2.04
CA ASN A 31 10.62 -15.36 2.95
C ASN A 31 11.60 -14.17 2.95
N TYR A 32 11.90 -13.60 1.77
CA TYR A 32 12.79 -12.44 1.66
C TYR A 32 12.10 -11.17 2.18
N LEU A 33 10.84 -10.93 1.78
CA LEU A 33 10.10 -9.76 2.27
C LEU A 33 9.89 -9.80 3.79
N TRP A 34 9.90 -11.00 4.39
CA TRP A 34 9.85 -11.16 5.85
C TRP A 34 11.03 -10.50 6.57
N GLU A 35 12.22 -10.56 6.00
CA GLU A 35 13.42 -9.91 6.58
C GLU A 35 13.27 -8.39 6.60
N LEU A 36 12.44 -7.84 5.70
CA LEU A 36 12.11 -6.43 5.58
C LEU A 36 10.71 -6.13 6.14
N TYR A 37 10.29 -6.83 7.21
CA TYR A 37 8.93 -6.73 7.75
C TYR A 37 8.47 -5.30 8.07
N TYR A 38 9.35 -4.51 8.71
CA TYR A 38 9.09 -3.10 9.05
C TYR A 38 9.46 -2.12 7.92
N GLY A 39 9.76 -2.65 6.74
CA GLY A 39 10.22 -1.89 5.58
C GLY A 39 11.74 -1.80 5.49
N GLY A 40 12.22 -1.51 4.28
CA GLY A 40 13.65 -1.34 4.01
C GLY A 40 14.01 -1.45 2.53
N TRP A 41 15.29 -1.25 2.25
CA TRP A 41 15.85 -1.31 0.89
C TRP A 41 15.94 -2.76 0.41
N ALA A 42 15.12 -3.12 -0.57
CA ALA A 42 15.14 -4.44 -1.19
C ALA A 42 16.26 -4.55 -2.25
N ALA A 43 16.67 -3.42 -2.84
CA ALA A 43 17.79 -3.23 -3.75
C ALA A 43 18.07 -1.71 -3.90
N PRO A 44 19.17 -1.28 -4.53
CA PRO A 44 19.39 0.14 -4.83
C PRO A 44 18.20 0.77 -5.58
N ASN A 45 17.69 1.88 -5.06
CA ASN A 45 16.48 2.58 -5.53
C ASN A 45 15.17 1.78 -5.45
N ILE A 46 15.11 0.67 -4.71
CA ILE A 46 13.88 -0.11 -4.50
C ILE A 46 13.64 -0.26 -2.99
N TYR A 47 12.57 0.36 -2.51
CA TYR A 47 12.20 0.40 -1.10
C TYR A 47 10.86 -0.32 -0.86
N LEU A 48 10.87 -1.33 0.00
CA LEU A 48 9.65 -2.00 0.48
C LEU A 48 9.12 -1.22 1.69
N LEU A 49 7.83 -0.86 1.71
CA LEU A 49 7.20 -0.22 2.88
C LEU A 49 7.10 -1.13 4.11
N GLY A 50 7.18 -2.43 3.90
CA GLY A 50 6.98 -3.47 4.90
C GLY A 50 5.61 -4.13 4.74
N PHE A 51 5.21 -4.92 5.75
CA PHE A 51 3.87 -5.54 5.76
C PHE A 51 2.77 -4.50 6.02
N ALA A 52 3.10 -3.49 6.81
CA ALA A 52 2.46 -2.19 6.82
C ALA A 52 3.55 -1.14 7.11
N GLY A 53 3.40 0.06 6.58
CA GLY A 53 4.41 1.10 6.75
C GLY A 53 3.92 2.48 6.37
N VAL A 54 4.55 3.51 6.94
CA VAL A 54 4.44 4.90 6.49
C VAL A 54 5.84 5.49 6.35
N VAL A 55 6.07 6.17 5.24
CA VAL A 55 7.30 6.93 4.98
C VAL A 55 6.95 8.30 4.43
N LYS A 56 7.93 9.20 4.44
CA LYS A 56 7.85 10.52 3.83
C LYS A 56 8.74 10.58 2.59
N PHE A 57 8.30 11.32 1.58
CA PHE A 57 9.11 11.70 0.42
C PHE A 57 8.77 13.14 0.05
N GLY A 58 9.74 14.06 0.19
CA GLY A 58 9.42 15.48 0.25
C GLY A 58 8.52 15.78 1.44
N ASN A 59 7.40 16.47 1.21
CA ASN A 59 6.38 16.72 2.23
C ASN A 59 5.20 15.71 2.18
N ILE A 60 5.28 14.67 1.34
CA ILE A 60 4.19 13.71 1.11
C ILE A 60 4.32 12.52 2.06
N ARG A 61 3.23 12.18 2.77
CA ARG A 61 3.14 10.97 3.59
C ARG A 61 2.52 9.83 2.80
N ILE A 62 3.29 8.75 2.68
CA ILE A 62 2.93 7.56 1.90
C ILE A 62 2.74 6.39 2.86
N GLY A 63 1.49 5.98 3.06
CA GLY A 63 1.12 4.79 3.81
C GLY A 63 0.91 3.57 2.90
N GLY A 64 1.10 2.38 3.43
CA GLY A 64 0.87 1.15 2.68
C GLY A 64 0.51 -0.05 3.54
N LEU A 65 -0.29 -0.95 2.97
CA LEU A 65 -0.66 -2.24 3.53
C LEU A 65 -0.40 -3.35 2.50
N SER A 66 0.52 -4.25 2.81
CA SER A 66 0.88 -5.38 1.96
C SER A 66 -0.04 -6.58 2.16
N GLY A 67 -0.14 -7.41 1.13
CA GLY A 67 -0.84 -8.69 1.13
C GLY A 67 -2.29 -8.60 0.61
N ILE A 68 -2.95 -9.76 0.59
CA ILE A 68 -4.36 -9.90 0.24
C ILE A 68 -5.18 -10.31 1.46
N TYR A 69 -6.41 -9.81 1.56
CA TYR A 69 -7.34 -10.19 2.59
C TYR A 69 -7.96 -11.55 2.29
N ASN A 70 -7.92 -12.44 3.27
CA ASN A 70 -8.57 -13.74 3.22
C ASN A 70 -9.25 -13.98 4.56
N ALA A 71 -10.58 -13.89 4.60
CA ALA A 71 -11.36 -13.96 5.83
C ALA A 71 -11.06 -15.23 6.67
N PRO A 72 -11.04 -16.45 6.10
CA PRO A 72 -10.64 -17.66 6.84
C PRO A 72 -9.24 -17.62 7.46
N ASN A 73 -8.28 -16.93 6.81
CA ASN A 73 -6.86 -16.97 7.17
C ASN A 73 -6.34 -15.63 7.72
N TYR A 74 -7.23 -14.72 8.12
CA TYR A 74 -6.86 -13.39 8.62
C TYR A 74 -5.90 -13.45 9.81
N CYS A 75 -5.96 -14.54 10.59
CA CYS A 75 -5.07 -14.80 11.73
C CYS A 75 -3.84 -15.67 11.40
N LEU A 76 -3.66 -16.18 10.17
CA LEU A 76 -2.70 -17.25 9.84
C LEU A 76 -1.48 -16.82 9.02
N GLY A 77 -1.30 -15.52 8.76
CA GLY A 77 0.04 -14.95 8.60
C GLY A 77 0.64 -14.80 7.20
N TYR A 78 -0.02 -15.19 6.10
CA TYR A 78 0.41 -14.81 4.73
C TYR A 78 -0.47 -13.72 4.10
N HIS A 79 -1.56 -13.41 4.77
CA HIS A 79 -2.57 -12.45 4.39
C HIS A 79 -2.37 -11.15 5.16
N VAL A 80 -3.11 -10.10 4.76
CA VAL A 80 -3.26 -8.90 5.57
C VAL A 80 -3.54 -9.32 7.02
N ARG A 81 -2.71 -8.85 7.96
CA ARG A 81 -2.82 -9.21 9.37
C ARG A 81 -3.54 -8.15 10.16
N GLU A 82 -4.31 -8.60 11.15
CA GLU A 82 -4.95 -7.71 12.10
C GLU A 82 -3.96 -6.79 12.83
N TYR A 83 -2.78 -7.33 13.22
CA TYR A 83 -1.73 -6.54 13.85
C TYR A 83 -1.27 -5.35 12.99
N ASP A 84 -1.07 -5.58 11.69
CA ASP A 84 -0.60 -4.55 10.76
C ASP A 84 -1.67 -3.49 10.51
N VAL A 85 -2.92 -3.91 10.36
CA VAL A 85 -4.09 -3.01 10.28
C VAL A 85 -4.23 -2.21 11.57
N HIS A 86 -4.08 -2.84 12.72
CA HIS A 86 -4.20 -2.19 14.03
C HIS A 86 -3.15 -1.09 14.23
N LYS A 87 -1.90 -1.30 13.80
CA LYS A 87 -0.89 -0.23 13.79
C LYS A 87 -1.35 0.98 12.96
N LEU A 88 -1.80 0.74 11.73
CA LEU A 88 -2.30 1.81 10.85
C LEU A 88 -3.56 2.49 11.41
N MET A 89 -4.38 1.75 12.17
CA MET A 89 -5.52 2.30 12.91
C MET A 89 -5.13 3.22 14.07
N HIS A 90 -3.84 3.39 14.40
CA HIS A 90 -3.36 4.39 15.37
C HIS A 90 -2.87 5.71 14.76
N LEU A 91 -2.75 5.82 13.43
CA LEU A 91 -2.34 7.07 12.77
C LEU A 91 -3.39 8.18 12.96
N GLU A 92 -2.99 9.35 13.44
CA GLU A 92 -3.84 10.53 13.60
C GLU A 92 -3.48 11.61 12.59
N GLU A 93 -2.20 11.73 12.23
CA GLU A 93 -1.77 12.70 11.23
C GLU A 93 -2.31 12.34 9.83
N PRO A 94 -2.64 13.33 8.98
CA PRO A 94 -3.13 13.08 7.62
C PRO A 94 -2.18 12.26 6.76
N ILE A 95 -2.72 11.33 5.97
CA ILE A 95 -1.98 10.62 4.93
C ILE A 95 -2.34 11.20 3.55
N ASP A 96 -1.36 11.34 2.67
CA ASP A 96 -1.58 11.85 1.32
C ASP A 96 -1.86 10.73 0.33
N ILE A 97 -1.03 9.69 0.38
CA ILE A 97 -1.11 8.53 -0.51
C ILE A 97 -1.21 7.27 0.34
N PHE A 98 -2.18 6.43 0.04
CA PHE A 98 -2.28 5.11 0.64
C PHE A 98 -2.25 4.01 -0.43
N LEU A 99 -1.46 2.96 -0.18
CA LEU A 99 -1.31 1.81 -1.06
C LEU A 99 -1.92 0.56 -0.43
N SER A 100 -2.72 -0.19 -1.20
CA SER A 100 -3.13 -1.55 -0.82
C SER A 100 -3.17 -2.42 -2.06
N HIS A 101 -2.76 -3.70 -1.97
CA HIS A 101 -2.85 -4.57 -3.14
C HIS A 101 -4.31 -4.88 -3.50
N ASP A 102 -5.08 -5.32 -2.50
CA ASP A 102 -6.53 -5.49 -2.62
C ASP A 102 -7.28 -4.17 -2.57
N TRP A 103 -8.43 -4.14 -3.25
CA TRP A 103 -9.32 -2.99 -3.25
C TRP A 103 -10.06 -2.89 -1.92
N PRO A 104 -10.31 -1.68 -1.40
CA PRO A 104 -11.26 -1.49 -0.31
C PRO A 104 -12.63 -2.08 -0.67
N LEU A 105 -13.21 -2.85 0.25
CA LEU A 105 -14.57 -3.37 0.08
C LEU A 105 -15.56 -2.22 -0.17
N GLY A 106 -16.39 -2.35 -1.22
CA GLY A 106 -17.42 -1.36 -1.56
C GLY A 106 -16.95 -0.19 -2.43
N ILE A 107 -15.66 -0.11 -2.81
CA ILE A 107 -15.11 1.01 -3.59
C ILE A 107 -15.73 1.19 -4.99
N THR A 108 -16.32 0.12 -5.51
CA THR A 108 -17.01 0.08 -6.81
C THR A 108 -18.41 0.69 -6.77
N GLY A 109 -18.94 1.02 -5.59
CA GLY A 109 -20.27 1.63 -5.41
C GLY A 109 -21.41 0.78 -5.98
N ASN A 110 -22.34 1.43 -6.67
CA ASN A 110 -23.54 0.83 -7.26
C ASN A 110 -23.31 0.10 -8.60
N LEU A 111 -22.08 -0.31 -8.94
CA LEU A 111 -21.84 -1.30 -10.01
C LEU A 111 -22.34 -2.71 -9.60
N GLN A 112 -23.58 -2.76 -9.13
CA GLN A 112 -24.27 -3.85 -8.42
C GLN A 112 -24.71 -5.01 -9.31
N GLN A 113 -24.35 -5.04 -10.60
CA GLN A 113 -24.63 -6.21 -11.44
C GLN A 113 -23.44 -7.21 -11.52
N LEU A 114 -22.25 -6.85 -11.02
CA LEU A 114 -21.10 -7.78 -10.94
C LEU A 114 -20.73 -8.19 -9.50
N ILE A 115 -21.35 -7.58 -8.49
CA ILE A 115 -21.02 -7.73 -7.05
C ILE A 115 -22.24 -8.25 -6.29
N GLN A 116 -22.96 -9.23 -6.85
CA GLN A 116 -24.16 -9.80 -6.22
C GLN A 116 -23.86 -10.69 -4.99
N GLN A 117 -22.63 -10.67 -4.44
CA GLN A 117 -22.27 -11.48 -3.27
C GLN A 117 -21.60 -10.69 -2.14
N GLY A 118 -21.31 -9.39 -2.28
CA GLY A 118 -20.69 -8.62 -1.20
C GLY A 118 -19.29 -9.11 -0.77
N THR A 119 -18.60 -9.88 -1.64
CA THR A 119 -17.33 -10.57 -1.34
C THR A 119 -16.10 -9.94 -2.00
N LEU A 120 -16.25 -8.93 -2.85
CA LEU A 120 -15.14 -8.36 -3.62
C LEU A 120 -14.48 -7.20 -2.86
N GLY A 121 -13.26 -7.43 -2.38
CA GLY A 121 -12.43 -6.43 -1.72
C GLY A 121 -12.06 -6.79 -0.29
N SER A 122 -11.22 -5.96 0.30
CA SER A 122 -10.67 -6.11 1.64
C SER A 122 -11.45 -5.27 2.64
N LYS A 123 -12.09 -5.94 3.61
CA LYS A 123 -12.77 -5.27 4.73
C LYS A 123 -11.79 -4.42 5.56
N PRO A 124 -10.58 -4.91 5.92
CA PRO A 124 -9.59 -4.07 6.60
C PRO A 124 -9.18 -2.83 5.80
N ALA A 125 -9.03 -2.96 4.47
CA ALA A 125 -8.72 -1.81 3.61
C ALA A 125 -9.86 -0.78 3.60
N ALA A 126 -11.12 -1.22 3.63
CA ALA A 126 -12.27 -0.32 3.76
C ALA A 126 -12.28 0.44 5.09
N GLN A 127 -11.99 -0.25 6.20
CA GLN A 127 -11.88 0.39 7.52
C GLN A 127 -10.75 1.44 7.56
N LEU A 128 -9.61 1.12 6.94
CA LEU A 128 -8.49 2.06 6.83
C LEU A 128 -8.83 3.25 5.92
N LEU A 129 -9.54 3.03 4.81
CA LEU A 129 -10.00 4.10 3.93
C LEU A 129 -10.93 5.07 4.66
N GLU A 130 -11.92 4.55 5.39
CA GLU A 130 -12.88 5.34 6.17
C GLU A 130 -12.19 6.13 7.30
N LYS A 131 -11.19 5.51 7.95
CA LYS A 131 -10.46 6.14 9.05
C LYS A 131 -9.43 7.18 8.58
N LEU A 132 -8.56 6.82 7.65
CA LEU A 132 -7.39 7.63 7.25
C LEU A 132 -7.74 8.72 6.24
N LYS A 133 -8.79 8.51 5.43
CA LYS A 133 -9.31 9.47 4.45
C LYS A 133 -8.20 10.12 3.59
N PRO A 134 -7.29 9.34 2.96
CA PRO A 134 -6.13 9.91 2.27
C PRO A 134 -6.54 10.69 1.02
N SER A 135 -5.70 11.59 0.52
CA SER A 135 -5.99 12.29 -0.75
C SER A 135 -6.05 11.32 -1.94
N TYR A 136 -5.19 10.30 -1.94
CA TYR A 136 -5.10 9.27 -2.97
C TYR A 136 -5.09 7.87 -2.34
N TRP A 137 -5.80 6.95 -2.99
CA TRP A 137 -5.74 5.52 -2.68
C TRP A 137 -5.46 4.73 -3.95
N PHE A 138 -4.38 3.96 -3.94
CA PHE A 138 -3.96 3.16 -5.09
C PHE A 138 -4.06 1.66 -4.80
N SER A 139 -4.65 0.91 -5.74
CA SER A 139 -4.78 -0.55 -5.65
C SER A 139 -4.50 -1.29 -6.96
N ALA A 140 -4.43 -2.61 -6.89
CA ALA A 140 -4.17 -3.48 -8.03
C ALA A 140 -5.01 -4.78 -7.93
N HIS A 141 -4.40 -5.95 -8.14
CA HIS A 141 -5.01 -7.27 -7.98
C HIS A 141 -6.12 -7.69 -8.96
N LEU A 142 -7.15 -6.86 -9.19
CA LEU A 142 -8.30 -7.23 -10.04
C LEU A 142 -8.05 -7.12 -11.55
N HIS A 143 -6.82 -6.77 -11.97
CA HIS A 143 -6.39 -6.72 -13.37
C HIS A 143 -7.30 -5.86 -14.27
N CYS A 144 -7.75 -4.72 -13.75
CA CYS A 144 -8.50 -3.73 -14.50
C CYS A 144 -8.15 -2.33 -14.01
N LYS A 145 -8.15 -1.36 -14.94
CA LYS A 145 -8.06 0.05 -14.57
C LYS A 145 -9.44 0.53 -14.13
N PHE A 146 -9.53 1.07 -12.92
CA PHE A 146 -10.77 1.62 -12.37
C PHE A 146 -10.47 2.86 -11.56
N THR A 147 -11.38 3.81 -11.57
CA THR A 147 -11.27 5.06 -10.82
C THR A 147 -12.56 5.35 -10.10
N ALA A 148 -12.47 5.80 -8.86
CA ALA A 148 -13.61 6.25 -8.09
C ALA A 148 -13.25 7.50 -7.27
N LEU A 149 -14.26 8.29 -6.93
CA LEU A 149 -14.17 9.35 -5.95
C LEU A 149 -14.92 8.87 -4.71
N VAL A 150 -14.24 8.92 -3.56
CA VAL A 150 -14.84 8.55 -2.27
C VAL A 150 -15.01 9.81 -1.46
N GLU A 151 -16.25 10.25 -1.34
CA GLU A 151 -16.65 11.34 -0.45
C GLU A 151 -16.82 10.75 0.95
N HIS A 152 -16.04 11.24 1.92
CA HIS A 152 -16.10 10.72 3.29
C HIS A 152 -17.22 11.34 4.11
N GLU A 153 -17.49 12.63 3.87
CA GLU A 153 -18.51 13.44 4.53
C GLU A 153 -19.06 14.45 3.52
N GLU A 154 -20.28 14.92 3.72
CA GLU A 154 -20.90 15.90 2.81
C GLU A 154 -20.10 17.22 2.82
N GLY A 155 -19.54 17.59 1.66
CA GLY A 155 -18.62 18.73 1.54
C GLY A 155 -17.24 18.53 2.18
N GLY A 156 -16.93 17.31 2.61
CA GLY A 156 -15.68 16.95 3.27
C GLY A 156 -14.54 16.56 2.32
N ARG A 157 -13.53 15.89 2.87
CA ARG A 157 -12.37 15.40 2.11
C ARG A 157 -12.82 14.32 1.13
N VAL A 158 -12.21 14.33 -0.06
CA VAL A 158 -12.45 13.33 -1.12
C VAL A 158 -11.19 12.54 -1.36
N THR A 159 -11.28 11.21 -1.34
CA THR A 159 -10.19 10.32 -1.78
C THR A 159 -10.35 10.01 -3.26
N LYS A 160 -9.27 10.25 -4.02
CA LYS A 160 -9.16 9.82 -5.42
C LYS A 160 -8.65 8.38 -5.45
N PHE A 161 -9.54 7.43 -5.73
CA PHE A 161 -9.18 6.02 -5.88
C PHE A 161 -8.78 5.72 -7.31
N LEU A 162 -7.66 5.00 -7.47
CA LEU A 162 -7.22 4.47 -8.76
C LEU A 162 -6.70 3.05 -8.58
N ALA A 163 -7.29 2.12 -9.32
CA ALA A 163 -6.75 0.79 -9.49
C ALA A 163 -6.10 0.62 -10.87
N LEU A 164 -5.01 -0.14 -10.93
CA LEU A 164 -4.25 -0.41 -12.14
C LEU A 164 -4.27 -1.88 -12.54
N ASP A 165 -4.06 -2.12 -13.84
CA ASP A 165 -3.96 -3.46 -14.41
C ASP A 165 -2.55 -4.05 -14.22
N LYS A 166 -2.39 -5.34 -14.50
CA LYS A 166 -1.11 -6.03 -14.46
C LYS A 166 -0.19 -5.54 -15.59
N CYS A 167 1.11 -5.49 -15.31
CA CYS A 167 2.18 -5.15 -16.25
C CYS A 167 2.34 -6.16 -17.40
N LEU A 168 1.37 -6.21 -18.31
CA LEU A 168 1.33 -7.04 -19.50
C LEU A 168 1.21 -6.17 -20.76
N PRO A 169 1.71 -6.64 -21.92
CA PRO A 169 1.60 -5.90 -23.17
C PRO A 169 0.15 -5.50 -23.48
N GLY A 170 -0.05 -4.24 -23.88
CA GLY A 170 -1.37 -3.69 -24.27
C GLY A 170 -2.31 -3.35 -23.11
N ARG A 171 -1.89 -3.50 -21.84
CA ARG A 171 -2.73 -3.20 -20.67
C ARG A 171 -2.46 -1.82 -20.06
N LYS A 172 -3.45 -1.27 -19.36
CA LYS A 172 -3.37 0.04 -18.69
C LYS A 172 -2.77 -0.11 -17.28
N PHE A 173 -1.50 -0.51 -17.21
CA PHE A 173 -0.80 -0.81 -15.95
C PHE A 173 -0.01 0.37 -15.36
N LEU A 174 0.14 1.47 -16.11
CA LEU A 174 0.90 2.65 -15.69
C LEU A 174 0.02 3.89 -15.77
N GLN A 175 0.05 4.69 -14.72
CA GLN A 175 -0.54 6.02 -14.66
C GLN A 175 0.50 6.97 -14.04
N ILE A 176 0.64 8.15 -14.63
CA ILE A 176 1.39 9.26 -14.06
C ILE A 176 0.36 10.20 -13.42
N VAL A 177 0.62 10.61 -12.18
CA VAL A 177 -0.24 11.52 -11.42
C VAL A 177 0.65 12.64 -10.90
N ASP A 178 0.22 13.87 -11.12
CA ASP A 178 0.87 15.05 -10.55
C ASP A 178 0.24 15.31 -9.18
N ILE A 179 1.08 15.33 -8.14
CA ILE A 179 0.68 15.58 -6.76
C ILE A 179 1.45 16.81 -6.30
N GLU A 180 0.72 17.82 -5.85
CA GLU A 180 1.31 19.03 -5.32
C GLU A 180 2.06 18.71 -4.02
N SER A 181 3.31 19.15 -3.94
CA SER A 181 4.20 18.94 -2.82
C SER A 181 5.00 20.22 -2.56
N ASP A 182 5.11 20.62 -1.30
CA ASP A 182 6.06 21.64 -0.87
C ASP A 182 7.50 21.16 -1.11
N PRO A 183 8.46 22.09 -1.23
CA PRO A 183 9.87 21.73 -1.30
C PRO A 183 10.28 20.90 -0.08
N GLY A 184 10.94 19.78 -0.33
CA GLY A 184 11.44 18.90 0.71
C GLY A 184 12.53 17.98 0.17
N PRO A 185 13.15 17.19 1.05
CA PRO A 185 14.16 16.23 0.63
C PRO A 185 13.48 15.13 -0.22
N TYR A 186 13.90 15.01 -1.48
CA TYR A 186 13.39 14.01 -2.43
C TYR A 186 14.07 12.65 -2.23
N GLU A 187 14.02 12.17 -1.00
CA GLU A 187 14.52 10.88 -0.54
C GLU A 187 13.52 10.25 0.43
N VAL A 188 13.63 8.94 0.64
CA VAL A 188 12.77 8.24 1.61
C VAL A 188 13.19 8.65 3.02
N GLN A 189 12.25 9.19 3.78
CA GLN A 189 12.44 9.49 5.20
C GLN A 189 11.46 8.68 6.05
N TYR A 190 11.89 8.31 7.25
CA TYR A 190 11.00 7.64 8.20
C TYR A 190 9.96 8.61 8.75
N ASP A 191 8.74 8.13 8.90
CA ASP A 191 7.66 8.87 9.53
C ASP A 191 7.71 8.71 11.05
N GLU A 192 7.78 9.81 11.79
CA GLU A 192 7.99 9.82 13.24
C GLU A 192 6.81 9.22 13.99
N GLU A 193 5.58 9.51 13.56
CA GLU A 193 4.36 8.93 14.14
C GLU A 193 4.35 7.41 13.94
N TRP A 194 4.65 6.94 12.72
CA TRP A 194 4.74 5.51 12.42
C TRP A 194 5.82 4.79 13.22
N LEU A 195 7.00 5.42 13.40
CA LEU A 195 8.05 4.88 14.25
C LEU A 195 7.58 4.77 15.71
N ALA A 196 6.87 5.78 16.22
CA ALA A 196 6.33 5.77 17.57
C ALA A 196 5.29 4.67 17.78
N ILE A 197 4.35 4.51 16.83
CA ILE A 197 3.34 3.45 16.84
C ILE A 197 4.01 2.06 16.80
N THR A 198 4.94 1.88 15.86
CA THR A 198 5.67 0.62 15.68
C THR A 198 6.43 0.24 16.95
N ARG A 199 7.13 1.19 17.57
CA ARG A 199 7.84 0.97 18.83
C ARG A 199 6.88 0.60 19.97
N LYS A 200 5.75 1.29 20.09
CA LYS A 200 4.75 1.06 21.16
C LYS A 200 4.11 -0.33 21.04
N LEU A 201 3.83 -0.80 19.83
CA LEU A 201 3.16 -2.07 19.58
C LEU A 201 4.12 -3.25 19.38
N ASN A 202 5.44 -3.02 19.38
CA ASN A 202 6.45 -4.05 19.16
C ASN A 202 6.33 -5.23 20.14
N CYS A 203 5.91 -5.00 21.39
CA CYS A 203 5.74 -6.07 22.38
C CYS A 203 4.62 -7.07 22.02
N VAL A 204 3.67 -6.68 21.18
CA VAL A 204 2.56 -7.55 20.73
C VAL A 204 3.05 -8.55 19.69
N PHE A 205 4.05 -8.16 18.88
CA PHE A 205 4.64 -9.01 17.86
C PHE A 205 6.13 -8.70 17.70
N PRO A 206 6.97 -9.18 18.64
CA PRO A 206 8.41 -8.95 18.59
C PRO A 206 9.03 -9.86 17.53
N LEU A 207 9.72 -9.26 16.55
CA LEU A 207 10.44 -10.02 15.50
C LEU A 207 11.87 -10.36 15.88
N THR A 208 12.36 -9.82 16.99
CA THR A 208 13.68 -10.10 17.57
C THR A 208 13.49 -10.43 19.05
N PHE A 209 14.09 -11.54 19.48
CA PHE A 209 14.17 -11.96 20.88
C PHE A 209 15.24 -11.18 21.64
#